data_AF-A0A2B7ZR15-F1
#
_entry.id   AF-A0A2B7ZR15-F1
#
_cell.length_a   1.000
_cell.length_b   1.000
_cell.length_c   1.000
_cell.angle_alpha   90.00
_cell.angle_beta   90.00
_cell.angle_gamma   90.00
#
_symmetry.space_group_name_H-M   'P 1'
#
loop_
_entity.id
_entity.type
_entity.pdbx_description
1 polymer ?
#
loop_
_entity_poly.entity_id
_entity_poly.type
_entity_poly.pdbx_seq_one_letter_code
_entity_poly.pdbx_strand_id
1 'polypeptide(L)'
;MFFLFFETFYQKNDSMEKEKTPPYFDIVTHWMLKNAFKWRFCILLACGFATVLCVKNLVESGSSLLQALEATAYCGAIISMIYVVITFEYNQHSELSKSLKKTYKLTYKKCSIYSLPEFSKNRHEMQTFFDSHKQALDNGNLNDVYTEFNKIGNLQAKLATQDVLNYLEDISIGVRRGILDENLTKELFLTLFITYYNKLHKFIEHHRKEKNSLQIWAEFTTLAEKWKQA
;
A
#
# COMPACT_ATOMS: atom_id res chain seq x y z
N MET A 1 -16.34 17.73 -10.20
CA MET A 1 -15.17 17.13 -10.89
C MET A 1 -14.56 15.96 -10.10
N PHE A 2 -14.31 16.07 -8.79
CA PHE A 2 -13.86 14.96 -7.94
C PHE A 2 -14.85 13.78 -7.82
N PHE A 3 -16.16 14.06 -7.76
CA PHE A 3 -17.20 13.02 -7.66
C PHE A 3 -17.30 12.16 -8.93
N LEU A 4 -17.17 12.79 -10.11
CA LEU A 4 -17.13 12.09 -11.39
C LEU A 4 -15.86 11.26 -11.54
N PHE A 5 -14.70 11.74 -11.08
CA PHE A 5 -13.47 10.93 -11.06
C PHE A 5 -13.66 9.65 -10.25
N PHE A 6 -14.30 9.72 -9.07
CA PHE A 6 -14.58 8.54 -8.25
C PHE A 6 -15.62 7.59 -8.87
N GLU A 7 -16.71 8.08 -9.46
CA GLU A 7 -17.70 7.18 -10.11
C GLU A 7 -17.16 6.52 -11.38
N THR A 8 -16.42 7.26 -12.22
CA THR A 8 -15.80 6.66 -13.41
C THR A 8 -14.71 5.66 -13.04
N PHE A 9 -14.02 5.87 -11.90
CA PHE A 9 -13.07 4.91 -11.35
C PHE A 9 -13.79 3.71 -10.71
N TYR A 10 -14.94 3.91 -10.06
CA TYR A 10 -15.73 2.85 -9.42
C TYR A 10 -16.36 1.91 -10.46
N GLN A 11 -16.99 2.44 -11.52
CA GLN A 11 -17.51 1.62 -12.63
C GLN A 11 -16.41 0.91 -13.43
N LYS A 12 -15.22 1.51 -13.52
CA LYS A 12 -14.04 0.86 -14.10
C LYS A 12 -13.45 -0.22 -13.18
N ASN A 13 -13.78 -0.22 -11.87
CA ASN A 13 -13.22 -1.16 -10.90
C ASN A 13 -14.10 -2.37 -10.61
N ASP A 14 -15.42 -2.28 -10.82
CA ASP A 14 -16.29 -3.47 -10.86
C ASP A 14 -15.91 -4.41 -12.03
N SER A 15 -15.27 -3.87 -13.07
CA SER A 15 -14.59 -4.67 -14.11
C SER A 15 -13.14 -5.05 -13.74
N MET A 16 -12.51 -4.41 -12.74
CA MET A 16 -11.19 -4.80 -12.21
C MET A 16 -11.24 -5.97 -11.21
N GLU A 17 -12.42 -6.38 -10.71
CA GLU A 17 -12.53 -7.69 -10.02
C GLU A 17 -12.18 -8.86 -10.94
N LYS A 18 -12.19 -8.65 -12.27
CA LYS A 18 -11.85 -9.67 -13.27
C LYS A 18 -10.57 -9.42 -14.06
N GLU A 19 -9.97 -8.23 -14.03
CA GLU A 19 -8.72 -7.99 -14.76
C GLU A 19 -7.86 -6.88 -14.14
N LYS A 20 -6.59 -7.25 -13.90
CA LYS A 20 -5.39 -6.41 -13.74
C LYS A 20 -5.18 -5.79 -12.35
N THR A 21 -4.27 -6.43 -11.63
CA THR A 21 -3.47 -5.90 -10.52
C THR A 21 -2.69 -4.62 -10.91
N PRO A 22 -2.21 -3.83 -9.93
CA PRO A 22 -1.69 -2.48 -10.15
C PRO A 22 -0.50 -2.43 -11.14
N PRO A 23 -0.37 -1.36 -11.95
CA PRO A 23 0.31 -1.43 -13.24
C PRO A 23 1.84 -1.41 -13.21
N TYR A 24 2.51 -1.01 -12.11
CA TYR A 24 3.96 -0.75 -12.18
C TYR A 24 4.87 -1.81 -11.56
N PHE A 25 4.38 -2.62 -10.62
CA PHE A 25 5.23 -3.61 -9.94
C PHE A 25 4.94 -5.05 -10.35
N ASP A 26 3.82 -5.33 -11.03
CA ASP A 26 3.34 -6.70 -11.23
C ASP A 26 3.60 -7.25 -12.64
N ILE A 27 3.63 -6.43 -13.70
CA ILE A 27 3.76 -6.98 -15.06
C ILE A 27 5.15 -7.56 -15.31
N VAL A 28 6.21 -6.82 -14.97
CA VAL A 28 7.59 -7.27 -15.21
C VAL A 28 7.98 -8.37 -14.24
N THR A 29 7.65 -8.25 -12.95
CA THR A 29 7.98 -9.29 -11.96
C THR A 29 7.16 -10.55 -12.17
N HIS A 30 5.87 -10.45 -12.49
CA HIS A 30 5.04 -11.63 -12.79
C HIS A 30 5.44 -12.29 -14.11
N TRP A 31 5.77 -11.51 -15.14
CA TRP A 31 6.32 -12.02 -16.41
C TRP A 31 7.69 -12.67 -16.20
N MET A 32 8.58 -12.02 -15.43
CA MET A 32 9.88 -12.57 -15.06
C MET A 32 9.73 -13.83 -14.21
N LEU A 33 8.81 -13.91 -13.26
CA LEU A 33 8.56 -15.10 -12.43
C LEU A 33 7.97 -16.24 -13.26
N LYS A 34 6.98 -15.94 -14.11
CA LYS A 34 6.34 -16.93 -14.98
C LYS A 34 7.33 -17.50 -16.00
N ASN A 35 8.20 -16.66 -16.54
CA ASN A 35 9.24 -17.10 -17.47
C ASN A 35 10.43 -17.73 -16.73
N ALA A 36 10.85 -17.21 -15.59
CA ALA A 36 11.91 -17.80 -14.77
C ALA A 36 11.53 -19.21 -14.31
N PHE A 37 10.27 -19.46 -13.93
CA PHE A 37 9.81 -20.81 -13.60
C PHE A 37 9.91 -21.74 -14.81
N LYS A 38 9.49 -21.31 -16.00
CA LYS A 38 9.64 -22.09 -17.24
C LYS A 38 11.10 -22.38 -17.55
N TRP A 39 11.96 -21.37 -17.49
CA TRP A 39 13.40 -21.52 -17.72
C TRP A 39 14.06 -22.46 -16.71
N ARG A 40 13.70 -22.35 -15.43
CA ARG A 40 14.20 -23.21 -14.34
C ARG A 40 13.72 -24.66 -14.48
N PHE A 41 12.47 -24.87 -14.89
CA PHE A 41 11.97 -26.21 -15.22
C PHE A 41 12.70 -26.81 -16.42
N CYS A 42 12.99 -26.02 -17.46
CA CYS A 42 13.83 -26.45 -18.58
C CYS A 42 15.25 -26.82 -18.14
N ILE A 43 15.86 -26.07 -17.21
CA ILE A 43 17.18 -26.39 -16.64
C ILE A 43 17.13 -27.73 -15.90
N LEU A 44 16.12 -27.96 -15.05
CA LEU A 44 15.97 -29.23 -14.34
C LEU A 44 15.79 -30.42 -15.30
N LEU A 45 14.99 -30.26 -16.36
CA LEU A 45 14.84 -31.27 -17.41
C LEU A 45 16.16 -31.51 -18.16
N ALA A 46 16.90 -30.46 -18.48
CA ALA A 46 18.21 -30.58 -19.14
C ALA A 46 19.23 -31.28 -18.24
N CYS A 47 19.28 -30.97 -16.94
CA CYS A 47 20.13 -31.65 -15.95
C CYS A 47 19.73 -33.14 -15.80
N GLY A 48 18.43 -33.44 -15.76
CA GLY A 48 17.94 -34.82 -15.74
C GLY A 48 18.36 -35.59 -17.00
N PHE A 49 18.20 -34.98 -18.18
CA PHE A 49 18.62 -35.57 -19.45
C PHE A 49 20.15 -35.78 -19.53
N ALA A 50 20.93 -34.79 -19.10
CA ALA A 50 22.38 -34.88 -19.03
C ALA A 50 22.84 -36.00 -18.07
N THR A 51 22.12 -36.20 -16.96
CA THR A 51 22.38 -37.30 -16.02
C THR A 51 22.17 -38.65 -16.70
N VAL A 52 21.05 -38.83 -17.42
CA VAL A 52 20.77 -40.07 -18.17
C VAL A 52 21.87 -40.34 -19.22
N LEU A 53 22.32 -39.31 -19.95
CA LEU A 53 23.41 -39.46 -20.91
C LEU A 53 24.75 -39.81 -20.25
N CYS A 54 25.08 -39.20 -19.10
CA CYS A 54 26.28 -39.53 -18.35
C CYS A 54 26.28 -40.99 -17.90
N VAL A 55 25.15 -41.47 -17.33
CA VAL A 55 25.00 -42.85 -16.88
C VAL A 55 25.09 -43.83 -18.07
N LYS A 56 24.43 -43.51 -19.19
CA LYS A 56 24.51 -44.33 -20.41
C LYS A 56 25.96 -44.47 -20.90
N ASN A 57 26.69 -43.36 -21.01
CA ASN A 57 28.08 -43.37 -21.47
C ASN A 57 29.01 -44.13 -20.49
N LEU A 58 28.77 -44.01 -19.18
CA LEU A 58 29.50 -44.78 -18.16
C LEU A 58 29.28 -46.29 -18.34
N VAL A 59 28.03 -46.73 -18.55
CA VAL A 59 27.71 -48.15 -18.77
C VAL A 59 28.35 -48.65 -20.07
N GLU A 60 28.27 -47.89 -21.15
CA GLU A 60 28.88 -48.25 -22.44
C GLU A 60 30.42 -48.31 -22.39
N SER A 61 31.05 -47.52 -21.51
CA SER A 61 32.51 -47.54 -21.29
C SER A 61 33.01 -48.75 -20.50
N GLY A 62 32.13 -49.66 -20.06
CA GLY A 62 32.49 -50.86 -19.30
C GLY A 62 32.78 -50.60 -17.82
N SER A 63 32.34 -49.46 -17.28
CA SER A 63 32.46 -49.16 -15.85
C SER A 63 31.66 -50.15 -14.98
N SER A 64 32.11 -50.36 -13.75
CA SER A 64 31.40 -51.22 -12.81
C SER A 64 30.02 -50.63 -12.45
N LEU A 65 29.03 -51.49 -12.25
CA LEU A 65 27.67 -51.08 -11.84
C LEU A 65 27.67 -50.16 -10.62
N LEU A 66 28.61 -50.37 -9.69
CA LEU A 66 28.76 -49.57 -8.49
C LEU A 66 29.10 -48.10 -8.80
N GLN A 67 30.01 -47.83 -9.73
CA GLN A 67 30.39 -46.47 -10.14
C GLN A 67 29.23 -45.73 -10.83
N ALA A 68 28.45 -46.44 -11.64
CA ALA A 68 27.26 -45.86 -12.27
C ALA A 68 26.17 -45.49 -11.24
N LEU A 69 26.00 -46.31 -10.19
CA LEU A 69 25.08 -46.03 -9.08
C LEU A 69 25.54 -44.81 -8.26
N GLU A 70 26.82 -44.73 -7.93
CA GLU A 70 27.40 -43.59 -7.21
C GLU A 70 27.23 -42.28 -8.00
N ALA A 71 27.55 -42.27 -9.29
CA ALA A 71 27.37 -41.12 -10.16
C ALA A 71 25.89 -40.67 -10.23
N THR A 72 24.96 -41.62 -10.32
CA THR A 72 23.53 -41.33 -10.32
C THR A 72 23.09 -40.70 -8.99
N ALA A 73 23.58 -41.21 -7.86
CA ALA A 73 23.28 -40.68 -6.55
C ALA A 73 23.79 -39.23 -6.37
N TYR A 74 25.01 -38.94 -6.83
CA TYR A 74 25.56 -37.57 -6.80
C TYR A 74 24.77 -36.61 -7.68
N CYS A 75 24.44 -37.00 -8.91
CA CYS A 75 23.61 -36.18 -9.80
C CYS A 75 22.21 -35.95 -9.21
N GLY A 76 21.60 -36.99 -8.62
CA GLY A 76 20.32 -36.89 -7.92
C GLY A 76 20.38 -35.88 -6.77
N ALA A 77 21.42 -35.95 -5.92
CA ALA A 77 21.61 -35.02 -4.81
C ALA A 77 21.74 -33.55 -5.29
N ILE A 78 22.52 -33.31 -6.37
CA ILE A 78 22.68 -31.98 -6.96
C ILE A 78 21.33 -31.46 -7.50
N ILE A 79 20.60 -32.28 -8.24
CA ILE A 79 19.27 -31.91 -8.77
C ILE A 79 18.30 -31.59 -7.63
N SER A 80 18.29 -32.40 -6.57
CA SER A 80 17.48 -32.16 -5.38
C SER A 80 17.84 -30.83 -4.69
N MET A 81 19.12 -30.51 -4.54
CA MET A 81 19.55 -29.21 -3.99
C MET A 81 19.08 -28.04 -4.86
N ILE A 82 19.26 -28.13 -6.18
CA ILE A 82 18.80 -27.10 -7.13
C ILE A 82 17.27 -26.91 -7.01
N TYR A 83 16.51 -28.00 -6.95
CA TYR A 83 15.06 -27.96 -6.77
C TYR A 83 14.65 -27.27 -5.47
N VAL A 84 15.33 -27.56 -4.35
CA VAL A 84 15.07 -26.93 -3.05
C VAL A 84 15.33 -25.43 -3.12
N VAL A 85 16.45 -24.99 -3.71
CA VAL A 85 16.76 -23.55 -3.87
C VAL A 85 15.70 -22.85 -4.72
N ILE A 86 15.32 -23.42 -5.86
CA ILE A 86 14.27 -22.86 -6.72
C ILE A 86 12.94 -22.73 -5.97
N THR A 87 12.57 -23.77 -5.22
CA THR A 87 11.32 -23.80 -4.44
C THR A 87 11.34 -22.76 -3.33
N PHE A 88 12.47 -22.63 -2.62
CA PHE A 88 12.65 -21.64 -1.57
C PHE A 88 12.50 -20.21 -2.11
N GLU A 89 13.19 -19.87 -3.19
CA GLU A 89 13.07 -18.55 -3.83
C GLU A 89 11.64 -18.27 -4.30
N TYR A 90 11.00 -19.26 -4.93
CA TYR A 90 9.62 -19.14 -5.37
C TYR A 90 8.67 -18.84 -4.21
N ASN A 91 8.82 -19.58 -3.10
CA ASN A 91 8.02 -19.37 -1.90
C ASN A 91 8.27 -17.99 -1.30
N GLN A 92 9.53 -17.56 -1.18
CA GLN A 92 9.87 -16.23 -0.67
C GLN A 92 9.24 -15.11 -1.52
N HIS A 93 9.34 -15.20 -2.84
CA HIS A 93 8.72 -14.23 -3.76
C HIS A 93 7.19 -14.29 -3.73
N SER A 94 6.60 -15.48 -3.65
CA SER A 94 5.15 -15.65 -3.57
C SER A 94 4.59 -15.01 -2.29
N GLU A 95 5.25 -15.23 -1.15
CA GLU A 95 4.86 -14.63 0.12
C GLU A 95 5.02 -13.11 0.11
N LEU A 96 6.10 -12.58 -0.46
CA LEU A 96 6.28 -11.13 -0.63
C LEU A 96 5.16 -10.54 -1.51
N SER A 97 4.84 -11.16 -2.64
CA SER A 97 3.77 -10.72 -3.54
C SER A 97 2.39 -10.76 -2.87
N LYS A 98 2.08 -11.83 -2.12
CA LYS A 98 0.84 -11.93 -1.32
C LYS A 98 0.77 -10.83 -0.27
N SER A 99 1.87 -10.57 0.43
CA SER A 99 1.97 -9.51 1.44
C SER A 99 1.71 -8.13 0.81
N LEU A 100 2.38 -7.82 -0.32
CA LEU A 100 2.16 -6.58 -1.06
C LEU A 100 0.70 -6.44 -1.49
N LYS A 101 0.12 -7.47 -2.14
CA LYS A 101 -1.28 -7.46 -2.57
C LYS A 101 -2.25 -7.22 -1.41
N LYS A 102 -1.96 -7.80 -0.24
CA LYS A 102 -2.72 -7.56 0.99
C LYS A 102 -2.63 -6.09 1.43
N THR A 103 -1.44 -5.52 1.43
CA THR A 103 -1.21 -4.10 1.77
C THR A 103 -1.91 -3.16 0.79
N TYR A 104 -1.80 -3.39 -0.51
CA TYR A 104 -2.52 -2.61 -1.54
C TYR A 104 -4.04 -2.68 -1.35
N LYS A 105 -4.59 -3.88 -1.14
CA LYS A 105 -6.03 -4.08 -0.90
C LYS A 105 -6.50 -3.36 0.36
N LEU A 106 -5.71 -3.44 1.44
CA LEU A 106 -6.02 -2.76 2.70
C LEU A 106 -5.99 -1.24 2.53
N THR A 107 -4.95 -0.72 1.85
CA THR A 107 -4.79 0.71 1.53
C THR A 107 -5.98 1.22 0.75
N TYR A 108 -6.33 0.56 -0.35
CA TYR A 108 -7.49 0.93 -1.15
C TYR A 108 -8.79 0.92 -0.33
N LYS A 109 -9.03 -0.13 0.47
CA LYS A 109 -10.22 -0.23 1.32
C LYS A 109 -10.31 0.89 2.36
N LYS A 110 -9.18 1.28 2.96
CA LYS A 110 -9.12 2.38 3.94
C LYS A 110 -9.35 3.73 3.27
N CYS A 111 -8.73 3.95 2.11
CA CYS A 111 -8.90 5.12 1.27
C CYS A 111 -10.33 5.26 0.74
N SER A 112 -11.01 4.16 0.37
CA SER A 112 -12.37 4.22 -0.20
C SER A 112 -13.43 4.67 0.81
N ILE A 113 -13.15 4.63 2.12
CA ILE A 113 -14.04 5.19 3.17
C ILE A 113 -14.32 6.67 2.90
N TYR A 114 -13.35 7.39 2.33
CA TYR A 114 -13.53 8.78 1.95
C TYR A 114 -14.71 8.97 0.98
N SER A 115 -15.00 8.01 0.11
CA SER A 115 -16.10 8.14 -0.85
C SER A 115 -17.48 7.83 -0.27
N LEU A 116 -17.57 7.42 0.99
CA LEU A 116 -18.85 7.09 1.62
C LEU A 116 -19.72 8.33 1.85
N PRO A 117 -21.06 8.22 1.66
CA PRO A 117 -21.98 9.35 1.84
C PRO A 117 -21.90 10.00 3.23
N GLU A 118 -21.76 9.20 4.28
CA GLU A 118 -21.66 9.66 5.67
C GLU A 118 -20.41 10.53 5.87
N PHE A 119 -19.28 10.07 5.32
CA PHE A 119 -18.03 10.83 5.37
C PHE A 119 -18.14 12.12 4.54
N SER A 120 -18.85 12.07 3.40
CA SER A 120 -19.13 13.26 2.60
C SER A 120 -19.95 14.32 3.33
N LYS A 121 -20.94 13.90 4.13
CA LYS A 121 -21.71 14.81 4.98
C LYS A 121 -20.79 15.50 5.99
N ASN A 122 -19.97 14.75 6.71
CA ASN A 122 -19.03 15.31 7.68
C ASN A 122 -18.05 16.30 7.04
N ARG A 123 -17.51 15.98 5.85
CA ARG A 123 -16.68 16.94 5.13
C ARG A 123 -17.40 18.23 4.82
N HIS A 124 -18.65 18.14 4.35
CA HIS A 124 -19.43 19.32 4.01
C HIS A 124 -19.67 20.20 5.24
N GLU A 125 -20.06 19.62 6.37
CA GLU A 125 -20.28 20.36 7.63
C GLU A 125 -19.00 21.03 8.15
N MET A 126 -17.89 20.28 8.19
CA MET A 126 -16.57 20.84 8.53
C MET A 126 -16.21 21.97 7.57
N GLN A 127 -16.37 21.75 6.28
CA GLN A 127 -15.99 22.71 5.25
C GLN A 127 -16.79 24.00 5.36
N THR A 128 -18.11 23.91 5.52
CA THR A 128 -19.02 25.05 5.70
C THR A 128 -18.59 25.90 6.91
N PHE A 129 -18.28 25.27 8.05
CA PHE A 129 -17.82 26.00 9.23
C PHE A 129 -16.50 26.73 8.98
N PHE A 130 -15.47 26.06 8.45
CA PHE A 130 -14.18 26.71 8.26
C PHE A 130 -14.16 27.69 7.07
N ASP A 131 -15.04 27.53 6.08
CA ASP A 131 -15.19 28.50 4.98
C ASP A 131 -15.87 29.79 5.46
N SER A 132 -16.87 29.71 6.36
CA SER A 132 -17.48 30.91 6.95
C SER A 132 -16.53 31.68 7.87
N HIS A 133 -15.47 31.04 8.35
CA HIS A 133 -14.44 31.64 9.21
C HIS A 133 -13.08 31.85 8.51
N LYS A 134 -13.03 31.74 7.16
CA LYS A 134 -11.78 31.78 6.40
C LYS A 134 -10.94 33.02 6.67
N GLN A 135 -11.55 34.21 6.65
CA GLN A 135 -10.82 35.47 6.91
C GLN A 135 -10.19 35.50 8.31
N ALA A 136 -10.89 34.98 9.33
CA ALA A 136 -10.37 34.93 10.69
C ALA A 136 -9.18 33.95 10.81
N LEU A 137 -9.24 32.81 10.12
CA LEU A 137 -8.13 31.84 10.04
C LEU A 137 -6.90 32.44 9.34
N ASP A 138 -7.12 33.14 8.23
CA ASP A 138 -6.06 33.76 7.43
C ASP A 138 -5.36 34.87 8.23
N ASN A 139 -6.14 35.73 8.91
CA ASN A 139 -5.67 36.83 9.74
C ASN A 139 -5.11 36.40 11.11
N GLY A 140 -5.18 35.11 11.46
CA GLY A 140 -4.65 34.58 12.71
C GLY A 140 -5.52 34.87 13.95
N ASN A 141 -6.79 35.28 13.77
CA ASN A 141 -7.74 35.44 14.85
C ASN A 141 -8.33 34.07 15.27
N LEU A 142 -7.47 33.21 15.81
CA LEU A 142 -7.80 31.81 16.11
C LEU A 142 -8.67 31.65 17.36
N ASN A 143 -8.58 32.57 18.32
CA ASN A 143 -9.37 32.53 19.56
C ASN A 143 -10.87 32.65 19.28
N ASP A 144 -11.25 33.56 18.38
CA ASP A 144 -12.67 33.76 18.02
C ASP A 144 -13.21 32.52 17.30
N VAL A 145 -12.45 32.01 16.32
CA VAL A 145 -12.82 30.78 15.60
C VAL A 145 -12.94 29.59 16.56
N TYR A 146 -12.01 29.46 17.51
CA TYR A 146 -12.02 28.39 18.49
C TYR A 146 -13.18 28.51 19.49
N THR A 147 -13.52 29.74 19.89
CA THR A 147 -14.67 30.01 20.75
C THR A 147 -15.98 29.67 20.04
N GLU A 148 -16.16 30.12 18.79
CA GLU A 148 -17.30 29.76 17.96
C GLU A 148 -17.39 28.24 17.75
N PHE A 149 -16.27 27.59 17.44
CA PHE A 149 -16.19 26.14 17.23
C PHE A 149 -16.66 25.33 18.44
N ASN A 150 -16.47 25.86 19.66
CA ASN A 150 -16.87 25.19 20.89
C ASN A 150 -18.30 25.53 21.37
N LYS A 151 -19.03 26.41 20.68
CA LYS A 151 -20.44 26.68 21.01
C LYS A 151 -21.32 25.47 20.72
N ILE A 152 -22.35 25.28 21.54
CA ILE A 152 -23.32 24.19 21.41
C ILE A 152 -24.01 24.21 20.03
N GLY A 153 -24.30 25.40 19.49
CA GLY A 153 -24.89 25.56 18.16
C GLY A 153 -24.02 25.01 17.01
N ASN A 154 -22.71 24.85 17.24
CA ASN A 154 -21.74 24.34 16.27
C ASN A 154 -21.31 22.89 16.57
N LEU A 155 -22.05 22.16 17.42
CA LEU A 155 -21.72 20.78 17.80
C LEU A 155 -21.55 19.85 16.59
N GLN A 156 -22.39 19.99 15.56
CA GLN A 156 -22.30 19.16 14.36
C GLN A 156 -21.00 19.43 13.59
N ALA A 157 -20.62 20.69 13.40
CA ALA A 157 -19.35 21.06 12.77
C ALA A 157 -18.16 20.54 13.58
N LYS A 158 -18.25 20.57 14.91
CA LYS A 158 -17.22 20.05 15.81
C LYS A 158 -17.02 18.54 15.65
N LEU A 159 -18.10 17.76 15.72
CA LEU A 159 -18.05 16.31 15.53
C LEU A 159 -17.54 15.96 14.13
N ALA A 160 -18.06 16.64 13.10
CA ALA A 160 -17.63 16.44 11.73
C ALA A 160 -16.14 16.74 11.51
N THR A 161 -15.63 17.80 12.14
CA THR A 161 -14.20 18.16 12.11
C THR A 161 -13.35 17.09 12.77
N GLN A 162 -13.78 16.59 13.93
CA GLN A 162 -13.09 15.50 14.64
C GLN A 162 -13.07 14.23 13.78
N ASP A 163 -14.19 13.86 13.16
CA ASP A 163 -14.28 12.66 12.31
C ASP A 163 -13.34 12.76 11.11
N VAL A 164 -13.31 13.90 10.42
CA VAL A 164 -12.42 14.09 9.27
C VAL A 164 -10.95 14.07 9.69
N LEU A 165 -10.57 14.80 10.74
CA LEU A 165 -9.18 14.84 11.20
C LEU A 165 -8.71 13.51 11.80
N ASN A 166 -9.58 12.79 12.52
CA ASN A 166 -9.28 11.45 13.03
C ASN A 166 -9.10 10.44 11.89
N TYR A 167 -9.87 10.56 10.82
CA TYR A 167 -9.68 9.72 9.64
C TYR A 167 -8.33 9.98 8.96
N LEU A 168 -7.94 11.25 8.77
CA LEU A 168 -6.63 11.60 8.22
C LEU A 168 -5.49 11.13 9.14
N GLU A 169 -5.67 11.24 10.45
CA GLU A 169 -4.73 10.72 11.44
C GLU A 169 -4.58 9.19 11.36
N ASP A 170 -5.68 8.42 11.25
CA ASP A 170 -5.65 6.96 11.10
C ASP A 170 -4.90 6.53 9.83
N ILE A 171 -5.15 7.23 8.71
CA ILE A 171 -4.40 7.00 7.47
C ILE A 171 -2.91 7.29 7.69
N SER A 172 -2.59 8.39 8.36
CA SER A 172 -1.19 8.80 8.59
C SER A 172 -0.42 7.83 9.50
N ILE A 173 -1.07 7.34 10.55
CA ILE A 173 -0.56 6.27 11.41
C ILE A 173 -0.33 5.00 10.58
N GLY A 174 -1.30 4.66 9.73
CA GLY A 174 -1.21 3.50 8.84
C GLY A 174 -0.01 3.55 7.90
N VAL A 175 0.24 4.72 7.29
CA VAL A 175 1.41 4.96 6.43
C VAL A 175 2.71 4.90 7.25
N ARG A 176 2.81 5.63 8.37
CA ARG A 176 4.02 5.63 9.20
C ARG A 176 4.42 4.24 9.69
N ARG A 177 3.44 3.40 10.01
CA ARG A 177 3.66 2.03 10.49
C ARG A 177 3.90 1.01 9.36
N GLY A 178 3.91 1.43 8.08
CA GLY A 178 4.02 0.53 6.94
C GLY A 178 2.84 -0.43 6.78
N ILE A 179 1.71 -0.13 7.41
CA ILE A 179 0.47 -0.91 7.29
C ILE A 179 -0.25 -0.55 5.98
N LEU A 180 -0.15 0.72 5.59
CA LEU A 180 -0.66 1.24 4.32
C LEU A 180 0.51 1.55 3.39
N ASP A 181 0.30 1.32 2.09
CA ASP A 181 1.28 1.65 1.06
C ASP A 181 1.34 3.18 0.88
N GLU A 182 2.48 3.79 1.19
CA GLU A 182 2.64 5.24 1.13
C GLU A 182 2.45 5.79 -0.28
N ASN A 183 2.98 5.10 -1.30
CA ASN A 183 2.93 5.56 -2.68
C ASN A 183 1.49 5.60 -3.21
N LEU A 184 0.74 4.52 -3.02
CA LEU A 184 -0.67 4.46 -3.37
C LEU A 184 -1.49 5.47 -2.56
N THR A 185 -1.21 5.60 -1.27
CA THR A 185 -1.91 6.59 -0.43
C THR A 185 -1.64 8.00 -0.95
N LYS A 186 -0.39 8.34 -1.28
CA LYS A 186 -0.01 9.64 -1.86
C LYS A 186 -0.73 9.85 -3.20
N GLU A 187 -0.75 8.86 -4.10
CA GLU A 187 -1.46 8.93 -5.38
C GLU A 187 -2.96 9.27 -5.20
N LEU A 188 -3.61 8.64 -4.22
CA LEU A 188 -5.04 8.82 -3.97
C LEU A 188 -5.37 10.08 -3.15
N PHE A 189 -4.50 10.50 -2.23
CA PHE A 189 -4.82 11.48 -1.16
C PHE A 189 -3.91 12.71 -1.10
N LEU A 190 -2.87 12.83 -1.94
CA LEU A 190 -1.91 13.95 -1.88
C LEU A 190 -2.60 15.31 -1.85
N THR A 191 -3.43 15.60 -2.85
CA THR A 191 -4.15 16.89 -2.95
C THR A 191 -5.04 17.12 -1.74
N LEU A 192 -5.70 16.07 -1.23
CA LEU A 192 -6.55 16.16 -0.06
C LEU A 192 -5.76 16.57 1.18
N PHE A 193 -4.67 15.85 1.47
CA PHE A 193 -3.83 16.07 2.63
C PHE A 193 -3.27 17.50 2.63
N ILE A 194 -2.72 17.94 1.50
CA ILE A 194 -2.18 19.29 1.34
C ILE A 194 -3.27 20.34 1.54
N THR A 195 -4.47 20.13 0.98
CA THR A 195 -5.59 21.07 1.09
C THR A 195 -6.03 21.24 2.54
N TYR A 196 -6.26 20.13 3.25
CA TYR A 196 -6.67 20.21 4.65
C TYR A 196 -5.56 20.70 5.56
N TYR A 197 -4.31 20.33 5.29
CA TYR A 197 -3.17 20.85 6.04
C TYR A 197 -3.09 22.37 5.93
N ASN A 198 -3.07 22.91 4.71
CA ASN A 198 -2.99 24.36 4.51
C ASN A 198 -4.18 25.10 5.14
N LYS A 199 -5.39 24.51 5.11
CA LYS A 199 -6.60 25.12 5.67
C LYS A 199 -6.68 25.06 7.20
N LEU A 200 -6.26 23.94 7.80
CA LEU A 200 -6.54 23.63 9.20
C LEU A 200 -5.32 23.66 10.10
N HIS A 201 -4.10 23.69 9.58
CA HIS A 201 -2.87 23.61 10.39
C HIS A 201 -2.82 24.62 11.53
N LYS A 202 -3.09 25.91 11.27
CA LYS A 202 -3.14 26.95 12.31
C LYS A 202 -4.19 26.66 13.40
N PHE A 203 -5.37 26.19 13.00
CA PHE A 203 -6.42 25.80 13.93
C PHE A 203 -6.00 24.58 14.78
N ILE A 204 -5.38 23.57 14.17
CA ILE A 204 -4.87 22.39 14.85
C ILE A 204 -3.81 22.77 15.89
N GLU A 205 -2.85 23.63 15.53
CA GLU A 205 -1.84 24.12 16.46
C GLU A 205 -2.44 24.88 17.65
N HIS A 206 -3.43 25.73 17.39
CA HIS A 206 -4.15 26.42 18.46
C HIS A 206 -4.90 25.42 19.35
N HIS A 207 -5.61 24.44 18.77
CA HIS A 207 -6.29 23.39 19.51
C HIS A 207 -5.34 22.57 20.40
N ARG A 208 -4.13 22.25 19.91
CA ARG A 208 -3.08 21.57 20.71
C ARG A 208 -2.67 22.38 21.93
N LYS A 209 -2.52 23.70 21.78
CA LYS A 209 -2.19 24.61 22.89
C LYS A 209 -3.31 24.65 23.93
N GLU A 210 -4.55 24.84 23.48
CA GLU A 210 -5.74 24.87 24.35
C GLU A 210 -5.98 23.55 25.11
N LYS A 211 -5.61 22.41 24.50
CA LYS A 211 -5.71 21.09 25.12
C LYS A 211 -4.45 20.62 25.83
N ASN A 212 -3.38 21.43 25.82
CA ASN A 212 -2.06 21.06 26.33
C ASN A 212 -1.58 19.67 25.83
N SER A 213 -1.78 19.39 24.53
CA SER A 213 -1.40 18.10 23.94
C SER A 213 -0.90 18.28 22.51
N LEU A 214 0.40 18.05 22.32
CA LEU A 214 1.05 18.11 21.00
C LEU A 214 0.71 16.93 20.10
N GLN A 215 0.16 15.85 20.65
CA GLN A 215 -0.13 14.60 19.94
C GLN A 215 -1.41 14.66 19.09
N ILE A 216 -2.27 15.67 19.31
CA ILE A 216 -3.54 15.76 18.61
C ILE A 216 -3.31 15.95 17.10
N TRP A 217 -3.65 14.94 16.30
CA TRP A 217 -3.48 14.91 14.85
C TRP A 217 -2.04 15.14 14.36
N ALA A 218 -1.05 14.73 15.17
CA ALA A 218 0.37 14.97 14.90
C ALA A 218 0.88 14.21 13.67
N GLU A 219 0.39 12.99 13.47
CA GLU A 219 0.79 12.14 12.37
C GLU A 219 0.29 12.70 11.03
N PHE A 220 -0.95 13.19 11.01
CA PHE A 220 -1.52 13.90 9.88
C PHE A 220 -0.69 15.12 9.50
N THR A 221 -0.37 16.01 10.46
CA THR A 221 0.41 17.21 10.15
C THR A 221 1.81 16.85 9.65
N THR A 222 2.46 15.86 10.27
CA THR A 222 3.80 15.41 9.89
C THR A 222 3.81 14.82 8.47
N LEU A 223 2.85 13.96 8.15
CA LEU A 223 2.77 13.32 6.84
C LEU A 223 2.44 14.34 5.74
N ALA A 224 1.52 15.28 6.01
CA ALA A 224 1.19 16.33 5.05
C ALA A 224 2.37 17.26 4.78
N GLU A 225 3.16 17.63 5.80
CA GLU A 225 4.40 18.39 5.63
C GLU A 225 5.43 17.63 4.79
N LYS A 226 5.65 16.35 5.10
CA LYS A 226 6.55 15.46 4.32
C LYS A 226 6.15 15.45 2.85
N TRP A 227 4.86 15.30 2.55
CA TRP A 227 4.36 15.26 1.17
C TRP A 227 4.36 16.62 0.48
N LYS A 228 4.32 17.73 1.22
CA LYS A 228 4.40 19.09 0.67
C LYS A 228 5.79 19.44 0.16
N GLN A 229 6.82 18.86 0.77
CA GLN A 229 8.24 19.11 0.44
C GLN A 229 8.80 18.21 -0.67
N ALA A 230 8.06 17.18 -1.07
CA ALA A 230 8.53 16.10 -1.96
C ALA A 230 7.75 16.03 -3.27
#